data_AF-A0A2E0T9P0-F1
#
_entry.id   AF-A0A2E0T9P0-F1
#
_cell.length_a   1.000
_cell.length_b   1.000
_cell.length_c   1.000
_cell.angle_alpha   90.00
_cell.angle_beta   90.00
_cell.angle_gamma   90.00
#
_symmetry.space_group_name_H-M   'P 1'
#
loop_
_entity.id
_entity.type
_entity.pdbx_description
1 polymer ?
#
loop_
_entity_poly.entity_id
_entity_poly.type
_entity_poly.pdbx_seq_one_letter_code
_entity_poly.pdbx_strand_id
1 'polypeptide(L)'
;MTRRALLAGGLAALALAVVAPAPAAAQEAVRTEVLVVLAKETPGEIAPALADLPALRRPPFNAFRSMEILERQQKRLRVGQGEDVTLPNGRHLRIQLQRVMPDGRFRVRVSIRREGENAYLPLLQVVASPGDPFFVAGQSHDGGTLVIGIRLGEPPG
;
A
#
# COMPACT_ATOMS: atom_id res chain seq x y z
N MET A 1 81.88 37.48 7.78
CA MET A 1 81.35 36.78 6.58
C MET A 1 81.26 35.31 6.98
N THR A 2 80.12 34.61 6.99
CA THR A 2 79.14 34.39 5.90
C THR A 2 77.87 33.76 6.50
N ARG A 3 76.70 34.14 5.97
CA ARG A 3 75.35 33.64 6.29
C ARG A 3 75.15 32.15 5.94
N ARG A 4 74.20 31.47 6.61
CA ARG A 4 73.16 30.54 6.05
C ARG A 4 72.57 29.68 7.17
N ALA A 5 71.32 29.23 7.18
CA ALA A 5 70.01 29.68 6.69
C ALA A 5 69.03 28.67 7.33
N LEU A 6 67.98 29.16 7.99
CA LEU A 6 66.88 28.35 8.53
C LEU A 6 66.08 27.72 7.39
N LEU A 7 65.73 26.44 7.51
CA LEU A 7 64.63 25.83 6.76
C LEU A 7 63.83 24.93 7.71
N ALA A 8 62.81 25.51 8.32
CA ALA A 8 61.70 24.79 8.94
C ALA A 8 60.69 24.47 7.84
N GLY A 9 60.63 23.22 7.40
CA GLY A 9 59.62 22.73 6.46
C GLY A 9 58.38 22.27 7.21
N GLY A 10 57.38 23.15 7.34
CA GLY A 10 56.05 22.79 7.84
C GLY A 10 55.20 22.21 6.71
N LEU A 11 54.91 20.91 6.76
CA LEU A 11 53.89 20.27 5.94
C LEU A 11 52.51 20.55 6.56
N ALA A 12 51.76 21.49 5.97
CA ALA A 12 50.36 21.70 6.28
C ALA A 12 49.51 20.64 5.54
N ALA A 13 49.02 19.63 6.26
CA ALA A 13 48.04 18.69 5.74
C ALA A 13 46.64 19.30 5.82
N LEU A 14 46.04 19.67 4.68
CA LEU A 14 44.62 19.99 4.58
C LEU A 14 43.82 18.67 4.60
N ALA A 15 43.13 18.40 5.71
CA ALA A 15 42.13 17.35 5.79
C ALA A 15 40.83 17.82 5.13
N LEU A 16 40.51 17.29 3.94
CA LEU A 16 39.19 17.42 3.32
C LEU A 16 38.20 16.52 4.08
N ALA A 17 37.34 17.13 4.89
CA ALA A 17 36.22 16.43 5.52
C ALA A 17 35.20 16.05 4.43
N VAL A 18 35.18 14.78 4.03
CA VAL A 18 34.12 14.20 3.20
C VAL A 18 32.85 14.17 4.05
N VAL A 19 31.91 15.07 3.76
CA VAL A 19 30.55 15.01 4.32
C VAL A 19 29.86 13.83 3.66
N ALA A 20 29.82 12.69 4.36
CA ALA A 20 29.04 11.55 3.92
C ALA A 20 27.55 11.93 3.93
N PRO A 21 26.78 11.62 2.86
CA PRO A 21 25.34 11.85 2.87
C PRO A 21 24.71 11.01 3.98
N ALA A 22 23.97 11.67 4.89
CA ALA A 22 23.21 10.98 5.92
C ALA A 22 22.21 10.02 5.25
N PRO A 23 22.05 8.78 5.76
CA PRO A 23 21.06 7.86 5.22
C PRO A 23 19.68 8.50 5.38
N ALA A 24 18.97 8.69 4.25
CA ALA A 24 17.56 9.04 4.29
C ALA A 24 16.86 7.96 5.11
N ALA A 25 16.21 8.36 6.22
CA ALA A 25 15.49 7.44 7.08
C ALA A 25 14.51 6.64 6.21
N ALA A 26 14.76 5.34 6.07
CA ALA A 26 13.89 4.45 5.33
C ALA A 26 12.52 4.50 6.01
N GLN A 27 11.51 5.05 5.32
CA GLN A 27 10.15 5.09 5.85
C GLN A 27 9.71 3.67 6.17
N GLU A 28 9.22 3.49 7.39
CA GLU A 28 8.80 2.19 7.89
C GLU A 28 7.67 1.63 7.02
N ALA A 29 7.67 0.31 6.83
CA ALA A 29 6.66 -0.34 6.02
C ALA A 29 5.32 -0.36 6.77
N VAL A 30 4.26 0.09 6.09
CA VAL A 30 2.90 0.15 6.64
C VAL A 30 2.23 -1.21 6.51
N ARG A 31 1.77 -1.78 7.62
CA ARG A 31 0.95 -3.00 7.61
C ARG A 31 -0.32 -2.75 6.80
N THR A 32 -0.64 -3.66 5.90
CA THR A 32 -1.80 -3.53 5.01
C THR A 32 -2.53 -4.85 4.95
N GLU A 33 -3.83 -4.83 5.25
CA GLU A 33 -4.71 -5.98 5.07
C GLU A 33 -5.45 -5.84 3.74
N VAL A 34 -5.53 -6.94 2.99
CA VAL A 34 -6.34 -7.08 1.79
C VAL A 34 -7.35 -8.20 2.03
N LEU A 35 -8.63 -7.84 2.03
CA LEU A 35 -9.76 -8.73 2.20
C LEU A 35 -10.47 -8.90 0.85
N VAL A 36 -10.62 -10.12 0.38
CA VAL A 36 -11.32 -10.44 -0.87
C VAL A 36 -12.62 -11.17 -0.53
N VAL A 37 -13.74 -10.58 -0.96
CA VAL A 37 -15.09 -11.07 -0.69
C VAL A 37 -15.79 -11.38 -2.01
N LEU A 38 -16.40 -12.55 -2.13
CA LEU A 38 -17.37 -12.86 -3.18
C LEU A 38 -18.74 -12.38 -2.75
N ALA A 39 -19.30 -11.40 -3.46
CA ALA A 39 -20.61 -10.84 -3.19
C ALA A 39 -21.60 -11.20 -4.32
N LYS A 40 -22.79 -11.68 -3.96
CA LYS A 40 -23.85 -12.06 -4.91
C LYS A 40 -25.16 -11.37 -4.56
N GLU A 41 -25.95 -11.03 -5.56
CA GLU A 41 -27.31 -10.47 -5.40
C GLU A 41 -28.35 -11.55 -5.06
N THR A 42 -28.01 -12.83 -5.25
CA THR A 42 -28.85 -13.96 -4.88
C THR A 42 -28.93 -14.13 -3.36
N PRO A 43 -30.08 -14.52 -2.80
CA PRO A 43 -30.22 -14.80 -1.37
C PRO A 43 -29.16 -15.77 -0.84
N GLY A 44 -28.69 -15.53 0.38
CA GLY A 44 -27.75 -16.38 1.08
C GLY A 44 -27.28 -15.73 2.37
N GLU A 45 -26.14 -16.17 2.87
CA GLU A 45 -25.57 -15.64 4.12
C GLU A 45 -24.51 -14.57 3.85
N ILE A 46 -24.36 -13.65 4.81
CA ILE A 46 -23.25 -12.72 4.84
C ILE A 46 -22.35 -13.15 5.99
N ALA A 47 -21.09 -13.45 5.66
CA ALA A 47 -20.11 -13.95 6.59
C ALA A 47 -20.08 -13.09 7.87
N PRO A 48 -20.21 -13.68 9.07
CA PRO A 48 -20.25 -12.93 10.33
C PRO A 48 -19.03 -12.03 10.56
N ALA A 49 -17.86 -12.44 10.07
CA ALA A 49 -16.61 -11.66 10.12
C ALA A 49 -16.65 -10.34 9.31
N LEU A 50 -17.71 -10.09 8.54
CA LEU A 50 -17.96 -8.83 7.83
C LEU A 50 -18.86 -7.88 8.64
N ALA A 51 -19.32 -8.26 9.83
CA ALA A 51 -20.19 -7.43 10.67
C ALA A 51 -19.55 -6.07 11.03
N ASP A 52 -18.24 -6.06 11.29
CA ASP A 52 -17.48 -4.85 11.66
C ASP A 52 -17.14 -3.94 10.48
N LEU A 53 -17.68 -4.23 9.29
CA LEU A 53 -17.47 -3.46 8.07
C LEU A 53 -18.78 -2.75 7.67
N PRO A 54 -19.16 -1.66 8.34
CA PRO A 54 -20.45 -1.00 8.10
C PRO A 54 -20.64 -0.48 6.68
N ALA A 55 -19.53 -0.19 5.97
CA ALA A 55 -19.57 0.19 4.56
C ALA A 55 -20.23 -0.89 3.67
N LEU A 56 -20.05 -2.18 3.98
CA LEU A 56 -20.66 -3.28 3.22
C LEU A 56 -22.18 -3.38 3.40
N ARG A 57 -22.76 -2.61 4.33
CA ARG A 57 -24.21 -2.54 4.59
C ARG A 57 -24.87 -1.31 3.96
N ARG A 58 -24.12 -0.47 3.24
CA ARG A 58 -24.59 0.77 2.62
C ARG A 58 -24.53 0.66 1.09
N PRO A 59 -25.27 1.50 0.33
CA PRO A 59 -25.12 1.55 -1.12
C PRO A 59 -23.66 1.82 -1.53
N PRO A 60 -23.16 1.18 -2.61
CA PRO A 60 -23.85 0.22 -3.47
C PRO A 60 -23.85 -1.23 -2.94
N PHE A 61 -23.13 -1.52 -1.86
CA PHE A 61 -22.91 -2.90 -1.36
C PHE A 61 -24.14 -3.56 -0.76
N ASN A 62 -25.12 -2.78 -0.29
CA ASN A 62 -26.38 -3.32 0.25
C ASN A 62 -27.28 -3.98 -0.81
N ALA A 63 -26.94 -3.92 -2.10
CA ALA A 63 -27.59 -4.70 -3.15
C ALA A 63 -27.25 -6.20 -3.06
N PHE A 64 -26.09 -6.55 -2.51
CA PHE A 64 -25.68 -7.94 -2.34
C PHE A 64 -26.40 -8.58 -1.17
N ARG A 65 -26.94 -9.78 -1.40
CA ARG A 65 -27.70 -10.56 -0.43
C ARG A 65 -26.91 -11.69 0.19
N SER A 66 -25.76 -12.03 -0.39
CA SER A 66 -24.78 -12.93 0.21
C SER A 66 -23.36 -12.43 0.00
N MET A 67 -22.49 -12.71 0.97
CA MET A 67 -21.08 -12.30 0.95
C MET A 67 -20.22 -13.33 1.67
N GLU A 68 -19.25 -13.88 0.96
CA GLU A 68 -18.30 -14.88 1.47
C GLU A 68 -16.88 -14.31 1.43
N ILE A 69 -16.11 -14.54 2.49
CA ILE A 69 -14.68 -14.19 2.48
C ILE A 69 -13.94 -15.30 1.76
N LEU A 70 -13.35 -14.97 0.60
CA LEU A 70 -12.50 -15.89 -0.13
C LEU A 70 -11.07 -15.87 0.41
N GLU A 71 -10.53 -14.66 0.65
CA GLU A 71 -9.14 -14.51 1.06
C GLU A 71 -8.95 -13.33 2.02
N ARG A 72 -7.96 -13.46 2.91
CA ARG A 72 -7.47 -12.38 3.76
C ARG A 72 -5.94 -12.44 3.78
N GLN A 73 -5.30 -11.43 3.21
CA GLN A 73 -3.85 -11.37 3.06
C GLN A 73 -3.26 -10.19 3.84
N GLN A 74 -2.10 -10.41 4.46
CA GLN A 74 -1.31 -9.36 5.09
C GLN A 74 -0.14 -8.97 4.17
N LYS A 75 0.05 -7.69 3.95
CA LYS A 75 1.12 -7.09 3.14
C LYS A 75 1.84 -6.00 3.95
N ARG A 76 3.00 -5.58 3.45
CA ARG A 76 3.75 -4.45 4.01
C ARG A 76 4.08 -3.48 2.88
N LEU A 77 3.44 -2.32 2.86
CA LEU A 77 3.65 -1.31 1.83
C LEU A 77 4.76 -0.36 2.24
N ARG A 78 5.72 -0.14 1.34
CA ARG A 78 6.69 0.96 1.45
C ARG A 78 6.35 2.05 0.44
N VAL A 79 6.65 3.29 0.78
CA VAL A 79 6.41 4.43 -0.11
C VAL A 79 7.15 4.21 -1.43
N GLY A 80 6.41 4.34 -2.54
CA GLY A 80 6.93 4.15 -3.90
C GLY A 80 7.00 2.70 -4.37
N GLN A 81 6.84 1.70 -3.49
CA GLN A 81 6.87 0.28 -3.84
C GLN A 81 5.45 -0.27 -3.99
N GLY A 82 5.19 -0.98 -5.08
CA GLY A 82 3.91 -1.64 -5.35
C GLY A 82 3.95 -3.09 -4.90
N GLU A 83 2.90 -3.53 -4.21
CA GLU A 83 2.68 -4.93 -3.85
C GLU A 83 1.58 -5.53 -4.73
N ASP A 84 1.85 -6.72 -5.27
CA ASP A 84 0.90 -7.45 -6.11
C ASP A 84 0.07 -8.44 -5.26
N VAL A 85 -1.21 -8.51 -5.59
CA VAL A 85 -2.21 -9.41 -5.01
C VAL A 85 -2.87 -10.16 -6.17
N THR A 86 -2.69 -11.47 -6.22
CA THR A 86 -3.44 -12.33 -7.15
C THR A 86 -4.86 -12.47 -6.63
N LEU A 87 -5.85 -12.27 -7.51
CA LEU A 87 -7.26 -12.43 -7.21
C LEU A 87 -7.75 -13.81 -7.64
N PRO A 88 -8.84 -14.33 -7.05
CA PRO A 88 -9.42 -15.65 -7.40
C PRO A 88 -9.81 -15.82 -8.87
N ASN A 89 -10.00 -14.73 -9.62
CA ASN A 89 -10.28 -14.77 -11.05
C ASN A 89 -9.02 -14.66 -11.94
N GLY A 90 -7.83 -14.89 -11.38
CA GLY A 90 -6.57 -14.85 -12.10
C GLY A 90 -6.01 -13.44 -12.37
N ARG A 91 -6.77 -12.38 -12.06
CA ARG A 91 -6.29 -11.00 -12.22
C ARG A 91 -5.31 -10.62 -11.12
N HIS A 92 -4.47 -9.62 -11.40
CA HIS A 92 -3.53 -9.09 -10.41
C HIS A 92 -3.88 -7.65 -10.06
N LEU A 93 -4.15 -7.41 -8.78
CA LEU A 93 -4.26 -6.09 -8.21
C LEU A 93 -2.87 -5.63 -7.77
N ARG A 94 -2.50 -4.38 -8.06
CA ARG A 94 -1.30 -3.74 -7.52
C ARG A 94 -1.71 -2.61 -6.60
N ILE A 95 -1.23 -2.65 -5.37
CA ILE A 95 -1.45 -1.64 -4.34
C ILE A 95 -0.13 -0.92 -4.10
N GLN A 96 -0.12 0.41 -4.25
CA GLN A 96 1.07 1.22 -4.06
C GLN A 96 0.78 2.34 -3.07
N LEU A 97 1.54 2.37 -1.98
CA LEU A 97 1.59 3.52 -1.09
C LEU A 97 2.41 4.62 -1.78
N GLN A 98 1.74 5.71 -2.17
CA GLN A 98 2.41 6.81 -2.85
C GLN A 98 3.05 7.78 -1.87
N ARG A 99 2.40 8.01 -0.73
CA ARG A 99 2.85 8.96 0.28
C ARG A 99 2.12 8.74 1.60
N VAL A 100 2.84 8.90 2.72
CA VAL A 100 2.24 9.13 4.04
C VAL A 100 2.08 10.64 4.21
N MET A 101 0.87 11.09 4.49
CA MET A 101 0.53 12.51 4.63
C MET A 101 0.95 13.03 6.01
N PRO A 102 1.19 14.34 6.18
CA PRO A 102 1.60 14.91 7.46
C PRO A 102 0.63 14.63 8.62
N ASP A 103 -0.65 14.41 8.32
CA ASP A 103 -1.71 14.06 9.26
C ASP A 103 -1.85 12.54 9.49
N GLY A 104 -0.91 11.74 8.98
CA GLY A 104 -0.88 10.29 9.12
C GLY A 104 -1.72 9.51 8.10
N ARG A 105 -2.52 10.19 7.25
CA ARG A 105 -3.30 9.51 6.21
C ARG A 105 -2.44 8.98 5.07
N PHE A 106 -2.93 8.00 4.33
CA PHE A 106 -2.19 7.33 3.27
C PHE A 106 -2.72 7.69 1.90
N ARG A 107 -1.89 8.29 1.03
CA ARG A 107 -2.22 8.39 -0.39
C ARG A 107 -1.86 7.07 -1.07
N VAL A 108 -2.86 6.37 -1.56
CA VAL A 108 -2.73 5.02 -2.14
C VAL A 108 -3.23 5.03 -3.58
N ARG A 109 -2.48 4.33 -4.44
CA ARG A 109 -2.92 4.00 -5.80
C ARG A 109 -3.20 2.52 -5.89
N VAL A 110 -4.33 2.17 -6.48
CA VAL A 110 -4.70 0.81 -6.83
C VAL A 110 -4.83 0.72 -8.34
N SER A 111 -4.23 -0.33 -8.90
CA SER A 111 -4.28 -0.63 -10.32
C SER A 111 -4.51 -2.11 -10.52
N ILE A 112 -4.97 -2.51 -11.70
CA ILE A 112 -5.25 -3.91 -12.00
C ILE A 112 -4.68 -4.29 -13.36
N ARG A 113 -4.11 -5.47 -13.44
CA ARG A 113 -3.65 -6.09 -14.67
C ARG A 113 -4.72 -7.05 -15.17
N ARG A 114 -4.92 -7.11 -16.48
CA ARG A 114 -5.75 -8.16 -17.10
C ARG A 114 -4.94 -9.45 -17.16
N GLU A 115 -5.63 -10.58 -17.23
CA GLU A 115 -4.97 -11.87 -17.43
C GLU A 115 -4.23 -11.86 -18.78
N GLY A 116 -2.99 -12.36 -18.81
CA GLY A 116 -2.15 -12.41 -20.01
C GLY A 116 -1.56 -11.06 -20.46
N GLU A 117 -1.92 -9.94 -19.85
CA GLU A 117 -1.35 -8.63 -20.16
C GLU A 117 -0.25 -8.25 -19.16
N ASN A 118 0.72 -7.43 -19.58
CA ASN A 118 1.79 -6.93 -18.70
C ASN A 118 1.48 -5.56 -18.08
N ALA A 119 0.56 -4.79 -18.68
CA ALA A 119 0.27 -3.42 -18.28
C ALA A 119 -0.78 -3.34 -17.17
N TYR A 120 -0.54 -2.48 -16.19
CA TYR A 120 -1.51 -2.16 -15.14
C TYR A 120 -2.39 -0.98 -15.56
N LEU A 121 -3.70 -1.16 -15.46
CA LEU A 121 -4.68 -0.10 -15.67
C LEU A 121 -5.00 0.58 -14.33
N PRO A 122 -4.95 1.92 -14.23
CA PRO A 122 -5.39 2.62 -13.03
C PRO A 122 -6.84 2.27 -12.70
N LEU A 123 -7.10 1.89 -11.44
CA LEU A 123 -8.46 1.69 -10.94
C LEU A 123 -8.89 2.85 -10.05
N LEU A 124 -8.05 3.21 -9.09
CA LEU A 124 -8.43 4.12 -8.02
C LEU A 124 -7.18 4.80 -7.44
N GLN A 125 -7.32 6.07 -7.07
CA GLN A 125 -6.35 6.77 -6.23
C GLN A 125 -7.11 7.47 -5.11
N VAL A 126 -6.76 7.17 -3.85
CA VAL A 126 -7.48 7.65 -2.66
C VAL A 126 -6.54 8.15 -1.59
N VAL A 127 -7.08 8.91 -0.64
CA VAL A 127 -6.45 9.19 0.66
C VAL A 127 -7.24 8.41 1.72
N ALA A 128 -6.60 7.42 2.34
CA ALA A 128 -7.22 6.55 3.33
C ALA A 128 -6.76 6.91 4.75
N SER A 129 -7.67 6.86 5.71
CA SER A 129 -7.34 6.97 7.13
C SER A 129 -6.73 5.65 7.65
N PRO A 130 -5.84 5.70 8.65
CA PRO A 130 -5.33 4.49 9.31
C PRO A 130 -6.47 3.65 9.90
N GLY A 131 -6.42 2.33 9.70
CA GLY A 131 -7.42 1.38 10.21
C GLY A 131 -8.76 1.36 9.46
N ASP A 132 -9.09 2.39 8.69
CA ASP A 132 -10.32 2.46 7.90
C ASP A 132 -10.15 1.77 6.54
N PRO A 133 -10.93 0.73 6.22
CA PRO A 133 -10.86 0.11 4.92
C PRO A 133 -11.54 0.97 3.85
N PHE A 134 -10.95 1.00 2.66
CA PHE A 134 -11.65 1.40 1.45
C PHE A 134 -11.87 0.18 0.53
N PHE A 135 -12.84 0.28 -0.36
CA PHE A 135 -13.29 -0.86 -1.16
C PHE A 135 -13.15 -0.60 -2.66
N VAL A 136 -12.70 -1.61 -3.36
CA VAL A 136 -12.70 -1.69 -4.83
C VAL A 136 -13.57 -2.87 -5.22
N ALA A 137 -14.52 -2.68 -6.12
CA ALA A 137 -15.44 -3.73 -6.57
C ALA A 137 -15.57 -3.75 -8.09
N GLY A 138 -16.29 -4.75 -8.61
CA GLY A 138 -16.66 -4.83 -10.02
C GLY A 138 -15.90 -5.88 -10.83
N GLN A 139 -15.11 -6.75 -10.18
CA GLN A 139 -14.50 -7.89 -10.86
C GLN A 139 -15.41 -9.10 -10.79
N SER A 140 -15.83 -9.66 -11.92
CA SER A 140 -16.65 -10.87 -11.93
C SER A 140 -15.85 -12.10 -11.48
N HIS A 141 -16.49 -12.95 -10.69
CA HIS A 141 -15.98 -14.26 -10.28
C HIS A 141 -17.13 -15.15 -9.79
N ASP A 142 -17.16 -16.42 -10.18
CA ASP A 142 -18.13 -17.42 -9.70
C ASP A 142 -19.61 -16.94 -9.65
N GLY A 143 -20.07 -16.30 -10.73
CA GLY A 143 -21.45 -15.77 -10.81
C GLY A 143 -21.75 -14.59 -9.87
N GLY A 144 -20.74 -14.02 -9.23
CA GLY A 144 -20.82 -12.84 -8.38
C GLY A 144 -19.78 -11.77 -8.74
N THR A 145 -19.62 -10.84 -7.80
CA THR A 145 -18.66 -9.74 -7.88
C THR A 145 -17.67 -9.83 -6.73
N LEU A 146 -16.37 -9.72 -7.03
CA LEU A 146 -15.34 -9.53 -6.02
C LEU A 146 -15.42 -8.11 -5.46
N VAL A 147 -15.56 -8.02 -4.15
CA VAL A 147 -15.41 -6.81 -3.35
C VAL A 147 -14.10 -6.93 -2.57
N ILE A 148 -13.18 -5.99 -2.82
CA ILE A 148 -11.82 -6.02 -2.29
C ILE A 148 -11.69 -4.88 -1.29
N GLY A 149 -11.63 -5.22 0.00
CA GLY A 149 -11.35 -4.28 1.09
C GLY A 149 -9.85 -4.14 1.30
N ILE A 150 -9.36 -2.90 1.38
CA ILE A 150 -7.95 -2.59 1.63
C ILE A 150 -7.88 -1.68 2.85
N ARG A 151 -7.17 -2.13 3.89
CA ARG A 151 -6.96 -1.39 5.14
C ARG A 151 -5.47 -1.17 5.35
N LEU A 152 -5.07 0.06 5.65
CA LEU A 152 -3.68 0.42 5.91
C LEU A 152 -3.52 0.89 7.35
N GLY A 153 -2.42 0.49 7.98
CA GLY A 153 -2.11 0.85 9.36
C GLY A 153 -3.14 0.32 10.37
N GLU A 154 -2.96 0.75 11.61
CA GLU A 154 -3.88 0.49 12.72
C GLU A 154 -4.70 1.76 12.98
N PRO A 155 -5.95 1.65 13.49
CA PRO A 155 -6.68 2.82 13.97
C PRO A 155 -5.87 3.54 15.06
N PRO A 156 -5.99 4.87 15.20
CA PRO A 156 -5.47 5.55 16.38
C PRO A 156 -6.12 4.96 17.64
N GLY A 157 -5.30 4.52 18.59
CA GLY A 157 -5.73 4.01 19.90
C GLY A 157 -6.15 5.11 20.86
#